data_AF-A0AAW7M9A4-F1
#
_entry.id   AF-A0AAW7M9A4-F1
#
_cell.length_a   1.000
_cell.length_b   1.000
_cell.length_c   1.000
_cell.angle_alpha   90.00
_cell.angle_beta   90.00
_cell.angle_gamma   90.00
#
_symmetry.space_group_name_H-M   'P 1'
#
loop_
_entity.id
_entity.type
_entity.pdbx_description
1 polymer ?
#
loop_
_entity_poly.entity_id
_entity_poly.type
_entity_poly.pdbx_seq_one_letter_code
_entity_poly.pdbx_strand_id
1 'polypeptide(L)'
;MARGSAGRSALSRHLRVLGAFGPLTGDLTLSEIAAAAALPLSTAHRLVAELAEEGLLEPVGDRRYRPGLRLWELATRTPGAAGLRELARPWMGVVHARLRQHIQLGVLSGHDVLFIERLSAPDAVVNATLIGARIALPLSSSGLVLLAHAPEALLDEVAAGHWSRPTARAIADARELRARVADARRDGYAVLDGAIHEASRGIAVPVIDSTGRVHAALGAVVPIDETPVRPAIELLTVAAAGIARSLEATAGGAAARPGRPLRPLLATSRATLAYFEELGVDTVLELRAHDD
;
A
#
# COMPACT_ATOMS: atom_id res chain seq x y z
N MET A 1 9.40 -15.94 43.05
CA MET A 1 8.29 -16.14 42.10
C MET A 1 8.32 -14.98 41.10
N ALA A 2 8.80 -15.24 39.89
CA ALA A 2 9.00 -14.22 38.86
C ALA A 2 7.65 -13.77 38.29
N ARG A 3 7.42 -12.45 38.28
CA ARG A 3 6.30 -11.82 37.59
C ARG A 3 6.56 -11.98 36.09
N GLY A 4 5.79 -12.84 35.43
CA GLY A 4 5.82 -12.98 33.98
C GLY A 4 5.56 -11.63 33.33
N SER A 5 6.48 -11.18 32.49
CA SER A 5 6.26 -10.00 31.65
C SER A 5 4.97 -10.18 30.87
N ALA A 6 4.30 -9.09 30.50
CA ALA A 6 3.15 -9.11 29.61
C ALA A 6 3.54 -9.56 28.18
N GLY A 7 3.95 -10.81 28.06
CA GLY A 7 3.77 -11.75 26.95
C GLY A 7 4.16 -11.36 25.54
N ARG A 8 4.96 -10.32 25.27
CA ARG A 8 5.44 -10.08 23.90
C ARG A 8 6.59 -11.02 23.58
N SER A 9 6.35 -11.95 22.67
CA SER A 9 7.29 -13.01 22.28
C SER A 9 8.60 -12.45 21.70
N ALA A 10 9.65 -13.27 21.64
CA ALA A 10 10.89 -12.94 20.93
C ALA A 10 10.59 -12.55 19.46
N LEU A 11 9.66 -13.24 18.81
CA LEU A 11 9.23 -12.94 17.44
C LEU A 11 8.65 -11.51 17.31
N SER A 12 7.82 -11.07 18.27
CA SER A 12 7.25 -9.71 18.24
C SER A 12 8.33 -8.63 18.23
N ARG A 13 9.45 -8.83 18.95
CA ARG A 13 10.57 -7.88 18.96
C ARG A 13 11.33 -7.86 17.64
N HIS A 14 11.56 -9.01 17.02
CA HIS A 14 12.15 -9.10 15.69
C HIS A 14 11.29 -8.39 14.63
N LEU A 15 9.97 -8.58 14.67
CA LEU A 15 9.05 -7.88 13.76
C LEU A 15 9.07 -6.36 13.95
N ARG A 16 9.29 -5.85 15.18
CA ARG A 16 9.47 -4.41 15.41
C ARG A 16 10.78 -3.87 14.83
N VAL A 17 11.85 -4.66 14.89
CA VAL A 17 13.13 -4.32 14.25
C VAL A 17 12.96 -4.25 12.74
N LEU A 18 12.33 -5.26 12.12
CA LEU A 18 12.00 -5.23 10.69
C LEU A 18 11.05 -4.08 10.33
N GLY A 19 10.09 -3.77 11.20
CA GLY A 19 9.15 -2.67 11.04
C GLY A 19 9.76 -1.27 11.20
N ALA A 20 11.01 -1.16 11.62
CA ALA A 20 11.73 0.12 11.62
C ALA A 20 12.02 0.62 10.18
N PHE A 21 12.06 -0.29 9.20
CA PHE A 21 12.29 0.01 7.79
C PHE A 21 10.94 0.26 7.09
N GLY A 22 10.57 1.53 6.97
CA GLY A 22 9.39 1.96 6.22
C GLY A 22 9.65 2.09 4.71
N PRO A 23 8.61 2.35 3.91
CA PRO A 23 8.72 2.51 2.45
C PRO A 23 9.65 3.61 1.96
N LEU A 24 9.82 4.65 2.77
CA LEU A 24 10.70 5.80 2.50
C LEU A 24 11.94 5.77 3.39
N THR A 25 12.17 4.70 4.13
CA THR A 25 13.32 4.63 5.04
C THR A 25 14.50 4.04 4.29
N GLY A 26 15.60 4.80 4.23
CA GLY A 26 16.88 4.32 3.71
C GLY A 26 17.58 3.38 4.69
N ASP A 27 18.89 3.25 4.51
CA ASP A 27 19.73 2.41 5.37
C ASP A 27 19.83 3.00 6.78
N LEU A 28 19.52 2.21 7.81
CA LEU A 28 19.45 2.67 9.21
C LEU A 28 20.65 2.22 10.03
N THR A 29 21.13 3.10 10.90
CA THR A 29 22.05 2.76 11.99
C THR A 29 21.34 1.95 13.07
N LEU A 30 22.12 1.24 13.88
CA LEU A 30 21.58 0.49 15.02
C LEU A 30 20.79 1.37 16.01
N SER A 31 21.24 2.61 16.25
CA SER A 31 20.56 3.56 17.13
C SER A 31 19.20 3.98 16.58
N GLU A 32 19.10 4.23 15.27
CA GLU A 32 17.83 4.58 14.62
C GLU A 32 16.85 3.41 14.68
N ILE A 33 17.33 2.18 14.41
CA ILE A 33 16.53 0.95 14.55
C ILE A 33 16.04 0.79 15.99
N ALA A 34 16.90 0.97 16.99
CA ALA A 34 16.53 0.84 18.41
C ALA A 34 15.45 1.84 18.82
N ALA A 35 15.59 3.09 18.37
CA ALA A 35 14.63 4.16 18.62
C ALA A 35 13.27 3.87 17.96
N ALA A 36 13.26 3.56 16.65
CA ALA A 36 12.04 3.26 15.90
C ALA A 36 11.34 2.00 16.42
N ALA A 37 12.10 0.96 16.75
CA ALA A 37 11.58 -0.25 17.36
C ALA A 37 11.22 -0.07 18.84
N ALA A 38 11.47 1.08 19.46
CA ALA A 38 11.35 1.36 20.90
C ALA A 38 11.84 0.17 21.75
N LEU A 39 13.14 -0.11 21.60
CA LEU A 39 13.91 -1.15 22.29
C LEU A 39 15.20 -0.55 22.87
N PRO A 40 15.70 -1.06 24.01
CA PRO A 40 17.03 -0.73 24.48
C PRO A 40 18.11 -1.08 23.44
N LEU A 41 19.15 -0.27 23.31
CA LEU A 41 20.20 -0.43 22.30
C LEU A 41 20.85 -1.82 22.34
N SER A 42 21.13 -2.35 23.54
CA SER A 42 21.69 -3.69 23.71
C SER A 42 20.77 -4.81 23.22
N THR A 43 19.45 -4.62 23.35
CA THR A 43 18.45 -5.56 22.83
C THR A 43 18.36 -5.46 21.31
N ALA A 44 18.31 -4.25 20.77
CA ALA A 44 18.30 -4.03 19.33
C ALA A 44 19.56 -4.62 18.68
N HIS A 45 20.74 -4.45 19.28
CA HIS A 45 22.00 -5.00 18.78
C HIS A 45 21.90 -6.51 18.54
N ARG A 46 21.44 -7.26 19.56
CA ARG A 46 21.33 -8.71 19.47
C ARG A 46 20.31 -9.14 18.41
N LEU A 47 19.15 -8.49 18.36
CA LEU A 47 18.09 -8.83 17.39
C LEU A 47 18.51 -8.49 15.95
N VAL A 48 19.21 -7.37 15.74
CA VAL A 48 19.75 -6.99 14.43
C VAL A 48 20.82 -7.98 13.97
N ALA A 49 21.70 -8.41 14.88
CA ALA A 49 22.69 -9.45 14.57
C ALA A 49 22.03 -10.77 14.17
N GLU A 50 21.03 -11.26 14.93
CA GLU A 50 20.27 -12.47 14.60
C GLU A 50 19.58 -12.34 13.23
N LEU A 51 18.94 -11.20 12.93
CA LEU A 51 18.32 -10.98 11.62
C LEU A 51 19.34 -10.88 10.48
N ALA A 52 20.54 -10.36 10.74
CA ALA A 52 21.62 -10.27 9.77
C ALA A 52 22.25 -11.63 9.47
N GLU A 53 22.46 -12.47 10.49
CA GLU A 53 22.89 -13.86 10.34
C GLU A 53 21.87 -14.68 9.54
N GLU A 54 20.58 -14.43 9.76
CA GLU A 54 19.50 -15.01 8.97
C GLU A 54 19.30 -14.32 7.60
N GLY A 55 20.11 -13.35 7.19
CA GLY A 55 19.98 -12.65 5.91
C GLY A 55 18.67 -11.88 5.71
N LEU A 56 17.90 -11.66 6.78
CA LEU A 56 16.69 -10.84 6.80
C LEU A 56 17.03 -9.35 6.92
N LEU A 57 18.20 -9.03 7.47
CA LEU A 57 18.85 -7.72 7.34
C LEU A 57 20.21 -7.91 6.66
N GLU A 58 20.67 -6.89 5.95
CA GLU A 58 22.00 -6.84 5.37
C GLU A 58 22.75 -5.66 5.99
N PRO A 59 23.96 -5.87 6.55
CA PRO A 59 24.83 -4.77 6.87
C PRO A 59 25.26 -4.09 5.56
N VAL A 60 25.18 -2.77 5.57
CA VAL A 60 25.69 -1.88 4.54
C VAL A 60 26.83 -1.06 5.14
N GLY A 61 27.59 -0.35 4.30
CA GLY A 61 28.69 0.50 4.76
C GLY A 61 28.29 1.42 5.92
N ASP A 62 29.27 1.92 6.66
CA ASP A 62 29.07 2.89 7.75
C ASP A 62 28.17 2.43 8.90
N ARG A 63 28.21 1.13 9.23
CA ARG A 63 27.47 0.53 10.36
C ARG A 63 25.95 0.70 10.24
N ARG A 64 25.47 0.75 9.00
CA ARG A 64 24.05 0.80 8.67
C ARG A 64 23.56 -0.59 8.27
N TYR A 65 22.25 -0.75 8.27
CA TYR A 65 21.56 -1.97 7.90
C TYR A 65 20.42 -1.64 6.96
N ARG A 66 20.04 -2.60 6.13
CA ARG A 66 18.87 -2.55 5.26
C ARG A 66 18.12 -3.88 5.25
N PRO A 67 16.86 -3.93 4.78
CA PRO A 67 16.17 -5.19 4.53
C PRO A 67 16.97 -6.09 3.59
N GLY A 68 17.18 -7.35 4.00
CA GLY A 68 17.96 -8.32 3.22
C GLY A 68 17.15 -9.07 2.17
N LEU A 69 17.84 -9.63 1.16
CA LEU A 69 17.20 -10.35 0.05
C LEU A 69 16.30 -11.51 0.48
N ARG A 70 16.61 -12.17 1.62
CA ARG A 70 15.81 -13.30 2.13
C ARG A 70 14.37 -12.91 2.48
N LEU A 71 14.11 -11.65 2.85
CA LEU A 71 12.72 -11.17 3.02
C LEU A 71 11.92 -11.27 1.72
N TRP A 72 12.55 -10.96 0.57
CA TRP A 72 11.92 -11.09 -0.74
C TRP A 72 11.76 -12.56 -1.15
N GLU A 73 12.75 -13.41 -0.88
CA GLU A 73 12.64 -14.86 -1.13
C GLU A 73 11.47 -15.49 -0.37
N LEU A 74 11.22 -15.04 0.86
CA LEU A 74 10.06 -15.47 1.65
C LEU A 74 8.76 -14.89 1.11
N ALA A 75 8.75 -13.60 0.74
CA ALA A 75 7.57 -12.95 0.19
C ALA A 75 7.11 -13.56 -1.14
N THR A 76 8.04 -13.94 -2.03
CA THR A 76 7.73 -14.56 -3.33
C THR A 76 7.16 -15.98 -3.21
N ARG A 77 7.43 -16.68 -2.10
CA ARG A 77 6.82 -17.98 -1.80
C ARG A 77 5.41 -17.86 -1.24
N THR A 78 4.95 -16.64 -0.92
CA THR A 78 3.64 -16.41 -0.33
C THR A 78 2.57 -16.35 -1.43
N PRO A 79 1.62 -17.30 -1.48
CA PRO A 79 0.47 -17.20 -2.37
C PRO A 79 -0.37 -15.98 -2.00
N GLY A 80 -0.89 -15.24 -2.99
CA GLY A 80 -1.77 -14.09 -2.74
C GLY A 80 -1.20 -12.79 -3.28
N ALA A 81 -0.53 -11.98 -2.47
CA ALA A 81 -0.16 -10.60 -2.82
C ALA A 81 0.89 -10.49 -3.94
N ALA A 82 1.92 -11.35 -3.94
CA ALA A 82 2.95 -11.37 -4.99
C ALA A 82 2.36 -11.79 -6.35
N GLY A 83 1.56 -12.87 -6.36
CA GLY A 83 0.86 -13.33 -7.57
C GLY A 83 -0.18 -12.33 -8.07
N LEU A 84 -0.99 -11.77 -7.17
CA LEU A 84 -1.97 -10.73 -7.50
C LEU A 84 -1.30 -9.51 -8.13
N ARG A 85 -0.20 -9.03 -7.54
CA ARG A 85 0.58 -7.90 -8.07
C ARG A 85 1.07 -8.19 -9.49
N GLU A 86 1.69 -9.34 -9.71
CA GLU A 86 2.24 -9.72 -11.01
C GLU A 86 1.15 -9.84 -12.09
N LEU A 87 0.01 -10.44 -11.74
CA LEU A 87 -1.13 -10.57 -12.64
C LEU A 87 -1.82 -9.23 -12.90
N ALA A 88 -1.82 -8.32 -11.92
CA ALA A 88 -2.45 -7.01 -12.03
C ALA A 88 -1.65 -6.01 -12.88
N ARG A 89 -0.33 -6.08 -12.81
CA ARG A 89 0.57 -5.07 -13.40
C ARG A 89 0.33 -4.80 -14.90
N PRO A 90 0.11 -5.79 -15.78
CA PRO A 90 -0.20 -5.54 -17.18
C PRO A 90 -1.50 -4.73 -17.37
N TRP A 91 -2.55 -5.08 -16.61
CA TRP A 91 -3.83 -4.38 -16.65
C TRP A 91 -3.72 -2.96 -16.11
N MET A 92 -2.99 -2.77 -15.01
CA MET A 92 -2.67 -1.44 -14.49
C MET A 92 -1.92 -0.60 -15.53
N GLY A 93 -1.02 -1.21 -16.31
CA GLY A 93 -0.29 -0.55 -17.40
C GLY A 93 -1.19 -0.01 -18.50
N VAL A 94 -2.25 -0.74 -18.87
CA VAL A 94 -3.25 -0.27 -19.84
C VAL A 94 -3.99 0.96 -19.32
N VAL A 95 -4.44 0.92 -18.06
CA VAL A 95 -5.12 2.07 -17.44
C VAL A 95 -4.17 3.26 -17.34
N HIS A 96 -2.94 3.00 -16.90
CA HIS A 96 -1.90 4.00 -16.73
C HIS A 96 -1.55 4.71 -18.04
N ALA A 97 -1.40 3.97 -19.13
CA ALA A 97 -1.12 4.53 -20.45
C ALA A 97 -2.23 5.48 -20.94
N ARG A 98 -3.49 5.20 -20.58
CA ARG A 98 -4.64 6.00 -21.02
C ARG A 98 -4.93 7.21 -20.12
N LEU A 99 -4.85 7.03 -18.80
CA LEU A 99 -5.14 8.09 -17.83
C LEU A 99 -3.94 9.00 -17.57
N ARG A 100 -2.71 8.49 -17.72
CA ARG A 100 -1.46 9.21 -17.39
C ARG A 100 -1.47 9.83 -15.98
N GLN A 101 -2.07 9.13 -15.04
CA GLN A 101 -2.14 9.52 -13.62
C GLN A 101 -1.64 8.37 -12.74
N HIS A 102 -1.94 8.37 -11.44
CA HIS A 102 -1.55 7.24 -10.58
C HIS A 102 -2.55 6.10 -10.68
N ILE A 103 -2.08 4.87 -10.89
CA ILE A 103 -2.89 3.66 -10.79
C ILE A 103 -2.37 2.81 -9.64
N GLN A 104 -3.26 2.32 -8.80
CA GLN A 104 -2.91 1.71 -7.52
C GLN A 104 -3.69 0.43 -7.29
N LEU A 105 -3.03 -0.55 -6.66
CA LEU A 105 -3.65 -1.79 -6.24
C LEU A 105 -3.55 -1.92 -4.73
N GLY A 106 -4.69 -1.97 -4.05
CA GLY A 106 -4.78 -2.07 -2.60
C GLY A 106 -5.51 -3.33 -2.16
N VAL A 107 -5.05 -3.95 -1.07
CA VAL A 107 -5.71 -5.10 -0.43
C VAL A 107 -6.15 -4.75 0.99
N LEU A 108 -7.22 -5.40 1.44
CA LEU A 108 -7.72 -5.25 2.80
C LEU A 108 -6.73 -5.85 3.81
N SER A 109 -6.33 -5.06 4.81
CA SER A 109 -5.42 -5.47 5.88
C SER A 109 -5.91 -4.93 7.22
N GLY A 110 -6.76 -5.67 7.91
CA GLY A 110 -7.39 -5.21 9.15
C GLY A 110 -8.26 -3.97 8.89
N HIS A 111 -7.94 -2.87 9.57
CA HIS A 111 -8.63 -1.57 9.43
C HIS A 111 -8.01 -0.65 8.37
N ASP A 112 -7.07 -1.17 7.58
CA ASP A 112 -6.32 -0.43 6.58
C ASP A 112 -6.42 -1.03 5.17
N VAL A 113 -6.12 -0.20 4.18
CA VAL A 113 -5.70 -0.60 2.84
C VAL A 113 -4.18 -0.70 2.80
N LEU A 114 -3.66 -1.86 2.42
CA LEU A 114 -2.24 -2.03 2.08
C LEU A 114 -2.07 -1.90 0.57
N PHE A 115 -1.34 -0.88 0.11
CA PHE A 115 -1.04 -0.69 -1.30
C PHE A 115 0.16 -1.55 -1.72
N ILE A 116 -0.08 -2.49 -2.62
CA ILE A 116 0.92 -3.49 -3.06
C ILE A 116 1.54 -3.18 -4.42
N GLU A 117 0.95 -2.28 -5.20
CA GLU A 117 1.52 -1.80 -6.47
C GLU A 117 1.03 -0.39 -6.79
N ARG A 118 1.90 0.39 -7.43
CA ARG A 118 1.55 1.71 -7.95
C ARG A 118 2.33 2.02 -9.23
N LEU A 119 1.61 2.50 -10.24
CA LEU A 119 2.19 3.13 -11.44
C LEU A 119 1.91 4.63 -11.39
N SER A 120 2.90 5.46 -11.69
CA SER A 120 2.74 6.93 -11.69
C SER A 120 3.33 7.50 -12.97
N ALA A 121 2.62 8.45 -13.59
CA ALA A 121 3.20 9.28 -14.63
C ALA A 121 4.06 10.39 -14.01
N PRO A 122 5.12 10.88 -14.71
CA PRO A 122 5.98 11.93 -14.18
C PRO A 122 5.24 13.24 -13.84
N ASP A 123 4.20 13.54 -14.61
CA ASP A 123 3.34 14.73 -14.54
C ASP A 123 1.99 14.47 -13.87
N ALA A 124 1.82 13.32 -13.20
CA ALA A 124 0.61 13.03 -12.45
C ALA A 124 0.44 14.00 -11.27
N VAL A 125 -0.80 14.14 -10.80
CA VAL A 125 -1.16 14.94 -9.62
C VAL A 125 -0.37 14.52 -8.37
N VAL A 126 -0.45 15.27 -7.28
CA VAL A 126 0.14 14.82 -6.00
C VAL A 126 -0.61 13.60 -5.45
N ASN A 127 0.14 12.63 -4.93
CA ASN A 127 -0.41 11.43 -4.31
C ASN A 127 0.36 11.09 -3.03
N ALA A 128 -0.27 11.34 -1.89
CA ALA A 128 0.32 11.11 -0.56
C ALA A 128 0.42 9.63 -0.14
N THR A 129 0.00 8.68 -0.99
CA THR A 129 0.09 7.25 -0.68
C THR A 129 1.46 6.68 -1.06
N LEU A 130 1.97 5.74 -0.26
CA LEU A 130 3.25 5.06 -0.49
C LEU A 130 3.04 3.56 -0.70
N ILE A 131 3.84 2.94 -1.58
CA ILE A 131 3.80 1.48 -1.76
C ILE A 131 4.30 0.82 -0.47
N GLY A 132 3.59 -0.18 0.04
CA GLY A 132 3.91 -0.83 1.32
C GLY A 132 3.49 -0.04 2.56
N ALA A 133 2.91 1.15 2.41
CA ALA A 133 2.26 1.85 3.50
C ALA A 133 0.79 1.41 3.65
N ARG A 134 0.30 1.58 4.88
CA ARG A 134 -1.11 1.39 5.24
C ARG A 134 -1.83 2.72 5.28
N ILE A 135 -3.05 2.74 4.77
CA ILE A 135 -3.96 3.89 4.87
C ILE A 135 -5.27 3.40 5.44
N ALA A 136 -5.76 4.08 6.48
CA ALA A 136 -7.03 3.74 7.12
C ALA A 136 -8.16 3.65 6.07
N LEU A 137 -9.00 2.62 6.18
CA LEU A 137 -10.08 2.37 5.21
C LEU A 137 -10.97 3.59 4.92
N PRO A 138 -11.35 4.43 5.90
CA PRO A 138 -12.19 5.62 5.65
C PRO A 138 -11.51 6.71 4.80
N LEU A 139 -10.19 6.69 4.67
CA LEU A 139 -9.44 7.78 4.01
C LEU A 139 -9.31 7.62 2.49
N SER A 140 -9.71 6.48 1.92
CA SER A 140 -9.47 6.21 0.49
C SER A 140 -10.68 5.62 -0.20
N SER A 141 -10.83 5.94 -1.49
CA SER A 141 -11.82 5.29 -2.37
C SER A 141 -11.64 3.76 -2.39
N SER A 142 -10.39 3.28 -2.41
CA SER A 142 -10.07 1.85 -2.30
C SER A 142 -10.61 1.24 -1.01
N GLY A 143 -10.49 1.93 0.12
CA GLY A 143 -10.99 1.46 1.41
C GLY A 143 -12.51 1.41 1.48
N LEU A 144 -13.20 2.39 0.89
CA LEU A 144 -14.67 2.37 0.75
C LEU A 144 -15.16 1.18 -0.07
N VAL A 145 -14.49 0.90 -1.20
CA VAL A 145 -14.79 -0.28 -2.02
C VAL A 145 -14.54 -1.58 -1.24
N LEU A 146 -13.41 -1.68 -0.53
CA LEU A 146 -13.13 -2.88 0.26
C LEU A 146 -14.15 -3.07 1.40
N LEU A 147 -14.54 -2.00 2.09
CA LEU A 147 -15.58 -2.04 3.12
C LEU A 147 -16.96 -2.38 2.56
N ALA A 148 -17.28 -1.93 1.33
CA ALA A 148 -18.56 -2.24 0.68
C ALA A 148 -18.79 -3.75 0.50
N HIS A 149 -17.70 -4.53 0.42
CA HIS A 149 -17.75 -5.98 0.27
C HIS A 149 -17.20 -6.75 1.49
N ALA A 150 -16.80 -6.05 2.54
CA ALA A 150 -16.36 -6.68 3.79
C ALA A 150 -17.57 -7.15 4.63
N PRO A 151 -17.36 -8.07 5.60
CA PRO A 151 -18.36 -8.36 6.60
C PRO A 151 -18.78 -7.09 7.35
N GLU A 152 -20.06 -6.95 7.66
CA GLU A 152 -20.60 -5.75 8.32
C GLU A 152 -19.92 -5.47 9.67
N ALA A 153 -19.49 -6.52 10.38
CA ALA A 153 -18.71 -6.40 11.61
C ALA A 153 -17.42 -5.56 11.44
N LEU A 154 -16.73 -5.66 10.30
CA LEU A 154 -15.54 -4.85 10.05
C LEU A 154 -15.92 -3.37 9.84
N LEU A 155 -17.03 -3.09 9.16
CA LEU A 155 -17.52 -1.72 9.01
C LEU A 155 -17.86 -1.13 10.38
N ASP A 156 -18.49 -1.90 11.26
CA ASP A 156 -18.81 -1.45 12.61
C ASP A 156 -17.56 -1.19 13.45
N GLU A 157 -16.55 -2.06 13.38
CA GLU A 157 -15.25 -1.85 14.04
C GLU A 157 -14.55 -0.57 13.54
N VAL A 158 -14.47 -0.39 12.23
CA VAL A 158 -13.85 0.81 11.63
C VAL A 158 -14.63 2.06 12.00
N ALA A 159 -15.97 2.01 11.94
CA ALA A 159 -16.84 3.13 12.27
C ALA A 159 -16.82 3.50 13.75
N ALA A 160 -16.51 2.56 14.64
CA ALA A 160 -16.28 2.82 16.07
C ALA A 160 -14.87 3.36 16.36
N GLY A 161 -13.94 3.21 15.43
CA GLY A 161 -12.57 3.70 15.53
C GLY A 161 -12.45 5.21 15.29
N HIS A 162 -11.21 5.70 15.40
CA HIS A 162 -10.85 7.06 15.04
C HIS A 162 -9.87 7.01 13.86
N TRP A 163 -10.03 7.93 12.92
CA TRP A 163 -9.09 8.14 11.81
C TRP A 163 -8.71 9.61 11.72
N SER A 164 -7.54 9.87 11.12
CA SER A 164 -7.13 11.25 10.85
C SER A 164 -8.04 11.89 9.82
N ARG A 165 -8.07 13.22 9.78
CA ARG A 165 -8.78 13.99 8.75
C ARG A 165 -7.78 14.96 8.13
N PRO A 166 -7.00 14.51 7.13
CA PRO A 166 -5.94 15.32 6.54
C PRO A 166 -6.46 16.61 5.90
N THR A 167 -7.72 16.59 5.45
CA THR A 167 -8.39 17.73 4.81
C THR A 167 -9.80 17.92 5.36
N ALA A 168 -10.41 19.07 5.04
CA ALA A 168 -11.81 19.34 5.38
C ALA A 168 -12.80 18.40 4.64
N ARG A 169 -12.36 17.81 3.52
CA ARG A 169 -13.15 16.89 2.69
C ARG A 169 -13.03 15.42 3.11
N ALA A 170 -12.15 15.10 4.06
CA ALA A 170 -12.06 13.77 4.63
C ALA A 170 -13.36 13.40 5.37
N ILE A 171 -13.78 12.13 5.23
CA ILE A 171 -14.98 11.58 5.89
C ILE A 171 -14.96 11.94 7.37
N ALA A 172 -16.03 12.61 7.81
CA ALA A 172 -16.04 13.26 9.11
C ALA A 172 -16.28 12.31 10.27
N ASP A 173 -17.17 11.34 10.06
CA ASP A 173 -17.66 10.47 11.13
C ASP A 173 -18.21 9.13 10.62
N ALA A 174 -18.61 8.30 11.58
CA ALA A 174 -19.17 6.97 11.37
C ALA A 174 -20.45 6.94 10.51
N ARG A 175 -21.28 8.00 10.57
CA ARG A 175 -22.51 8.09 9.80
C ARG A 175 -22.19 8.37 8.34
N GLU A 176 -21.30 9.33 8.08
CA GLU A 176 -20.82 9.60 6.72
C GLU A 176 -20.12 8.37 6.13
N LEU A 177 -19.26 7.69 6.90
CA LEU A 177 -18.59 6.48 6.45
C LEU A 177 -19.60 5.42 5.98
N ARG A 178 -20.62 5.10 6.80
CA ARG A 178 -21.64 4.10 6.44
C ARG A 178 -22.42 4.50 5.19
N ALA A 179 -22.75 5.77 5.03
CA ALA A 179 -23.42 6.27 3.83
C ALA A 179 -22.55 6.07 2.58
N ARG A 180 -21.26 6.46 2.65
CA ARG A 180 -20.31 6.30 1.53
C ARG A 180 -20.07 4.83 1.16
N VAL A 181 -20.02 3.94 2.15
CA VAL A 181 -19.88 2.50 1.93
C VAL A 181 -21.15 1.93 1.28
N ALA A 182 -22.33 2.38 1.69
CA ALA A 182 -23.59 1.99 1.06
C ALA A 182 -23.67 2.47 -0.41
N ASP A 183 -23.21 3.70 -0.68
CA ASP A 183 -23.11 4.22 -2.05
C ASP A 183 -22.15 3.37 -2.89
N ALA A 184 -20.96 3.07 -2.36
CA ALA A 184 -19.98 2.23 -3.07
C ALA A 184 -20.51 0.81 -3.35
N ARG A 185 -21.27 0.24 -2.42
CA ARG A 185 -21.92 -1.06 -2.56
C ARG A 185 -22.99 -1.06 -3.65
N ARG A 186 -23.78 0.01 -3.75
CA ARG A 186 -24.82 0.18 -4.77
C ARG A 186 -24.23 0.42 -6.16
N ASP A 187 -23.23 1.28 -6.24
CA ASP A 187 -22.72 1.80 -7.52
C ASP A 187 -21.59 0.92 -8.10
N GLY A 188 -20.97 0.09 -7.27
CA GLY A 188 -19.87 -0.80 -7.67
C GLY A 188 -18.51 -0.09 -7.79
N TYR A 189 -18.43 1.16 -7.35
CA TYR A 189 -17.22 1.98 -7.34
C TYR A 189 -17.30 3.01 -6.23
N ALA A 190 -16.16 3.60 -5.85
CA ALA A 190 -16.12 4.77 -4.97
C ALA A 190 -15.34 5.90 -5.61
N VAL A 191 -15.82 7.13 -5.42
CA VAL A 191 -15.12 8.38 -5.77
C VAL A 191 -15.00 9.22 -4.51
N LEU A 192 -13.79 9.71 -4.24
CA LEU A 192 -13.50 10.51 -3.05
C LEU A 192 -12.62 11.71 -3.42
N ASP A 193 -13.19 12.90 -3.26
CA ASP A 193 -12.57 14.16 -3.67
C ASP A 193 -11.82 14.79 -2.51
N GLY A 194 -10.52 14.94 -2.66
CA GLY A 194 -9.71 15.77 -1.77
C GLY A 194 -9.56 15.24 -0.36
N ALA A 195 -9.95 14.00 -0.05
CA ALA A 195 -9.93 13.47 1.32
C ALA A 195 -8.53 13.32 1.92
N ILE A 196 -7.51 13.07 1.09
CA ILE A 196 -6.11 12.98 1.53
C ILE A 196 -5.34 14.26 1.15
N HIS A 197 -5.55 14.77 -0.06
CA HIS A 197 -4.93 16.00 -0.55
C HIS A 197 -5.94 16.78 -1.40
N GLU A 198 -6.11 18.09 -1.15
CA GLU A 198 -7.17 18.94 -1.75
C GLU A 198 -7.20 18.95 -3.29
N ALA A 199 -6.05 18.75 -3.94
CA ALA A 199 -5.95 18.72 -5.40
C ALA A 199 -6.31 17.36 -6.05
N SER A 200 -6.48 16.30 -5.26
CA SER A 200 -6.47 14.92 -5.76
C SER A 200 -7.79 14.21 -5.49
N ARG A 201 -8.30 13.52 -6.52
CA ARG A 201 -9.50 12.67 -6.49
C ARG A 201 -9.10 11.21 -6.57
N GLY A 202 -9.56 10.41 -5.61
CA GLY A 202 -9.46 8.96 -5.65
C GLY A 202 -10.68 8.34 -6.32
N ILE A 203 -10.46 7.39 -7.23
CA ILE A 203 -11.49 6.57 -7.88
C ILE A 203 -11.10 5.11 -7.66
N ALA A 204 -12.01 4.23 -7.25
CA ALA A 204 -11.71 2.82 -7.08
C ALA A 204 -12.86 1.91 -7.49
N VAL A 205 -12.50 0.72 -7.95
CA VAL A 205 -13.43 -0.39 -8.27
C VAL A 205 -12.91 -1.68 -7.64
N PRO A 206 -13.80 -2.64 -7.33
CA PRO A 206 -13.38 -3.91 -6.73
C PRO A 206 -12.84 -4.86 -7.79
N VAL A 207 -11.80 -5.62 -7.44
CA VAL A 207 -11.35 -6.81 -8.17
C VAL A 207 -12.08 -8.01 -7.60
N ILE A 208 -13.16 -8.42 -8.27
CA ILE A 208 -14.07 -9.50 -7.83
C ILE A 208 -13.93 -10.68 -8.78
N ASP A 209 -13.79 -11.89 -8.22
CA ASP A 209 -13.85 -13.12 -9.00
C ASP A 209 -15.31 -13.59 -9.26
N SER A 210 -15.47 -14.63 -10.07
CA SER A 210 -16.74 -15.25 -10.41
C SER A 210 -17.49 -15.86 -9.22
N THR A 211 -16.81 -16.09 -8.09
CA THR A 211 -17.44 -16.54 -6.83
C THR A 211 -18.01 -15.39 -6.01
N GLY A 212 -17.80 -14.14 -6.44
CA GLY A 212 -18.18 -12.94 -5.71
C GLY A 212 -17.17 -12.52 -4.64
N ARG A 213 -16.00 -13.17 -4.57
CA ARG A 213 -14.95 -12.81 -3.61
C ARG A 213 -14.16 -11.61 -4.12
N VAL A 214 -14.02 -10.62 -3.25
CA VAL A 214 -13.17 -9.44 -3.49
C VAL A 214 -11.74 -9.74 -3.08
N HIS A 215 -10.80 -9.59 -4.01
CA HIS A 215 -9.38 -9.81 -3.79
C HIS A 215 -8.62 -8.52 -3.51
N ALA A 216 -9.06 -7.42 -4.10
CA ALA A 216 -8.40 -6.11 -4.03
C ALA A 216 -9.34 -4.99 -4.45
N ALA A 217 -8.89 -3.74 -4.26
CA ALA A 217 -9.40 -2.58 -4.95
C ALA A 217 -8.36 -2.08 -5.96
N LEU A 218 -8.81 -1.84 -7.19
CA LEU A 218 -8.04 -1.17 -8.22
C LEU A 218 -8.49 0.28 -8.28
N GLY A 219 -7.56 1.22 -8.11
CA GLY A 219 -7.88 2.64 -8.05
C GLY A 219 -7.00 3.52 -8.92
N ALA A 220 -7.50 4.72 -9.21
CA ALA A 220 -6.76 5.81 -9.80
C ALA A 220 -6.78 7.03 -8.88
N VAL A 221 -5.67 7.77 -8.83
CA VAL A 221 -5.61 9.11 -8.23
C VAL A 221 -5.37 10.10 -9.35
N VAL A 222 -6.36 10.97 -9.57
CA VAL A 222 -6.43 11.93 -10.68
C VAL A 222 -6.64 13.35 -10.15
N PRO A 223 -6.42 14.42 -10.95
CA PRO A 223 -6.74 15.78 -10.53
C PRO A 223 -8.23 15.97 -10.22
N ILE A 224 -8.55 16.89 -9.32
CA ILE A 224 -9.90 17.46 -9.20
C ILE A 224 -10.03 18.57 -10.22
N ASP A 225 -10.62 18.25 -11.36
CA ASP A 225 -10.97 19.18 -12.44
C ASP A 225 -12.36 18.85 -13.03
N GLU A 226 -12.72 19.49 -14.15
CA GLU A 226 -13.99 19.28 -14.85
C GLU A 226 -14.04 17.95 -15.63
N THR A 227 -12.97 17.15 -15.63
CA THR A 227 -12.93 15.87 -16.34
C THR A 227 -13.98 14.91 -15.75
N PRO A 228 -14.88 14.35 -16.57
CA PRO A 228 -15.83 13.36 -16.11
C PRO A 228 -15.14 12.12 -15.54
N VAL A 229 -15.60 11.63 -14.39
CA VAL A 229 -15.03 10.45 -13.73
C VAL A 229 -15.44 9.13 -14.39
N ARG A 230 -16.54 9.14 -15.15
CA ARG A 230 -17.16 7.93 -15.73
C ARG A 230 -16.21 7.14 -16.63
N PRO A 231 -15.46 7.73 -17.58
CA PRO A 231 -14.51 6.99 -18.41
C PRO A 231 -13.39 6.32 -17.59
N ALA A 232 -12.94 6.95 -16.50
CA ALA A 232 -11.94 6.37 -15.62
C ALA A 232 -12.50 5.16 -14.86
N ILE A 233 -13.73 5.25 -14.35
CA ILE A 233 -14.44 4.13 -13.70
C ILE A 233 -14.59 2.95 -14.66
N GLU A 234 -15.03 3.18 -15.89
CA GLU A 234 -15.22 2.13 -16.90
C GLU A 234 -13.91 1.43 -17.25
N LEU A 235 -12.85 2.21 -17.45
CA LEU A 235 -11.52 1.68 -17.74
C LEU A 235 -10.96 0.85 -16.58
N LEU A 236 -11.11 1.35 -15.34
CA LEU A 236 -10.75 0.60 -14.13
C LEU A 236 -11.57 -0.69 -14.01
N THR A 237 -12.87 -0.65 -14.31
CA THR A 237 -13.75 -1.82 -14.23
C THR A 237 -13.33 -2.91 -15.22
N VAL A 238 -13.03 -2.54 -16.47
CA VAL A 238 -12.51 -3.47 -17.48
C VAL A 238 -11.18 -4.08 -17.04
N ALA A 239 -10.28 -3.26 -16.51
CA ALA A 239 -9.00 -3.74 -16.00
C ALA A 239 -9.18 -4.69 -14.81
N ALA A 240 -10.02 -4.34 -13.82
CA ALA A 240 -10.31 -5.17 -12.66
C ALA A 240 -10.87 -6.54 -13.04
N ALA A 241 -11.79 -6.58 -14.02
CA ALA A 241 -12.30 -7.85 -14.57
C ALA A 241 -11.20 -8.68 -15.26
N GLY A 242 -10.24 -8.02 -15.93
CA GLY A 242 -9.06 -8.68 -16.51
C GLY A 242 -8.14 -9.29 -15.46
N ILE A 243 -7.92 -8.58 -14.35
CA ILE A 243 -7.16 -9.07 -13.20
C ILE A 243 -7.85 -10.28 -12.59
N ALA A 244 -9.16 -10.21 -12.35
CA ALA A 244 -9.94 -11.31 -11.79
C ALA A 244 -9.85 -12.58 -12.63
N ARG A 245 -10.03 -12.50 -13.96
CA ARG A 245 -9.86 -13.65 -14.87
C ARG A 245 -8.46 -14.25 -14.83
N SER A 246 -7.45 -13.40 -14.66
CA SER A 246 -6.05 -13.84 -14.57
C SER A 246 -5.79 -14.61 -13.27
N LEU A 247 -6.40 -14.19 -12.15
CA LEU A 247 -6.36 -14.92 -10.89
C LEU A 247 -7.02 -16.30 -11.00
N GLU A 248 -8.19 -16.37 -11.62
CA GLU A 248 -8.95 -17.61 -11.80
C GLU A 248 -8.21 -18.62 -12.67
N ALA A 249 -7.58 -18.16 -13.75
CA ALA A 249 -6.78 -19.00 -14.63
C ALA A 249 -5.57 -19.63 -13.91
N THR A 250 -4.95 -18.90 -12.97
CA THR A 250 -3.86 -19.43 -12.14
C THR A 250 -4.36 -20.34 -11.01
N ALA A 251 -5.57 -20.10 -10.48
CA ALA A 251 -6.19 -20.99 -9.50
C ALA A 251 -6.61 -22.34 -10.10
N GLY A 252 -6.97 -22.37 -11.39
CA GLY A 252 -7.34 -23.58 -12.14
C GLY A 252 -6.19 -24.29 -12.88
N GLY A 253 -4.97 -23.74 -12.86
CA GLY A 253 -3.82 -24.28 -13.60
C GLY A 253 -2.50 -24.02 -12.90
N ALA A 254 -1.80 -25.10 -12.51
CA ALA A 254 -0.49 -25.03 -11.87
C ALA A 254 0.56 -24.36 -12.79
N ALA A 255 1.06 -23.19 -12.38
CA ALA A 255 2.48 -22.83 -12.31
C ALA A 255 2.62 -21.30 -12.13
N ALA A 256 3.12 -20.87 -10.97
CA ALA A 256 3.70 -19.55 -10.80
C ALA A 256 4.91 -19.44 -11.76
N ARG A 257 4.91 -18.41 -12.62
CA ARG A 257 6.05 -18.15 -13.51
C ARG A 257 7.17 -17.48 -12.71
N PRO A 258 8.44 -17.84 -12.94
CA PRO A 258 9.57 -17.24 -12.24
C PRO A 258 9.73 -15.76 -12.60
N GLY A 259 10.07 -14.96 -11.56
CA GLY A 259 10.12 -13.51 -11.59
C GLY A 259 11.15 -12.91 -12.57
N ARG A 260 10.77 -11.77 -13.17
CA ARG A 260 11.65 -10.90 -13.95
C ARG A 260 12.61 -10.09 -13.04
N PRO A 261 13.76 -9.64 -13.55
CA PRO A 261 14.71 -8.84 -12.78
C PRO A 261 14.12 -7.48 -12.35
N LEU A 262 14.67 -6.97 -11.25
CA LEU A 262 14.24 -5.77 -10.52
C LEU A 262 14.27 -4.51 -11.41
N ARG A 263 13.17 -3.75 -11.38
CA ARG A 263 13.14 -2.32 -11.74
C ARG A 263 12.90 -1.52 -10.46
N PRO A 264 13.50 -0.33 -10.31
CA PRO A 264 13.33 0.51 -9.13
C PRO A 264 11.85 0.69 -8.79
N LEU A 265 11.50 0.47 -7.52
CA LEU A 265 10.12 0.35 -7.01
C LEU A 265 9.40 1.70 -6.85
N LEU A 266 10.02 2.81 -7.27
CA LEU A 266 9.48 4.14 -7.08
C LEU A 266 9.56 4.92 -8.39
N ALA A 267 8.51 4.75 -9.21
CA ALA A 267 8.11 5.81 -10.15
C ALA A 267 6.99 6.61 -9.47
N THR A 268 7.26 7.88 -9.16
CA THR A 268 6.30 8.81 -8.54
C THR A 268 6.35 10.15 -9.28
N SER A 269 5.31 10.97 -9.16
CA SER A 269 5.25 12.27 -9.85
C SER A 269 6.14 13.31 -9.16
N ARG A 270 6.60 14.33 -9.92
CA ARG A 270 7.36 15.44 -9.35
C ARG A 270 6.59 16.17 -8.24
N ALA A 271 5.28 16.35 -8.43
CA ALA A 271 4.40 16.93 -7.42
C ALA A 271 4.35 16.10 -6.12
N THR A 272 4.36 14.78 -6.23
CA THR A 272 4.41 13.89 -5.06
C THR A 272 5.74 13.98 -4.32
N LEU A 273 6.86 14.12 -5.04
CA LEU A 273 8.18 14.29 -4.42
C LEU A 273 8.23 15.59 -3.60
N ALA A 274 7.83 16.72 -4.20
CA ALA A 274 7.80 18.02 -3.54
C ALA A 274 6.91 18.00 -2.28
N TYR A 275 5.74 17.35 -2.35
CA TYR A 275 4.85 17.20 -1.19
C TYR A 275 5.50 16.45 -0.01
N PHE A 276 6.25 15.38 -0.28
CA PHE A 276 6.94 14.65 0.81
C PHE A 276 8.14 15.40 1.36
N GLU A 277 8.83 16.20 0.53
CA GLU A 277 9.90 17.11 0.97
C GLU A 277 9.35 18.19 1.91
N GLU A 278 8.21 18.80 1.59
CA GLU A 278 7.54 19.80 2.45
C GLU A 278 7.10 19.23 3.81
N LEU A 279 6.79 17.94 3.87
CA LEU A 279 6.43 17.24 5.11
C LEU A 279 7.64 16.83 5.97
N GLY A 280 8.87 17.17 5.56
CA GLY A 280 10.09 16.85 6.31
C GLY A 280 10.44 15.36 6.30
N VAL A 281 10.01 14.62 5.28
CA VAL A 281 10.41 13.21 5.10
C VAL A 281 11.78 13.16 4.42
N ASP A 282 12.83 13.44 5.19
CA ASP A 282 14.23 13.45 4.73
C ASP A 282 14.75 12.03 4.43
N THR A 283 14.29 11.38 3.35
CA THR A 283 15.03 10.28 2.69
C THR A 283 14.60 10.03 1.24
N VAL A 284 14.39 11.09 0.46
CA VAL A 284 14.07 10.98 -0.99
C VAL A 284 15.25 11.34 -1.89
N LEU A 285 16.34 11.87 -1.34
CA LEU A 285 17.50 12.31 -2.11
C LEU A 285 18.53 11.19 -2.29
N GLU A 286 18.31 10.32 -3.30
CA GLU A 286 19.36 9.85 -4.22
C GLU A 286 18.82 9.00 -5.40
N LEU A 287 17.73 9.42 -6.04
CA LEU A 287 17.46 9.03 -7.43
C LEU A 287 17.84 10.20 -8.34
N ARG A 288 19.16 10.42 -8.47
CA ARG A 288 19.70 11.26 -9.54
C ARG A 288 19.29 10.64 -10.88
N ALA A 289 18.75 11.51 -11.73
CA ALA A 289 18.48 11.26 -13.14
C ALA A 289 19.68 10.55 -13.81
N HIS A 290 19.40 9.45 -14.50
CA HIS A 290 20.14 9.12 -15.72
C HIS A 290 19.30 9.67 -16.87
N ASP A 291 19.54 10.94 -17.18
CA ASP A 291 19.44 11.44 -18.54
C ASP A 291 20.86 11.35 -19.11
N ASP A 292 21.10 10.27 -19.87
CA ASP A 292 21.80 10.21 -21.17
C ASP A 292 21.83 8.75 -21.66
#